data_AF-A0A6P0SRB9-F1
#
_entry.id   AF-A0A6P0SRB9-F1
#
_cell.length_a   1.000
_cell.length_b   1.000
_cell.length_c   1.000
_cell.angle_alpha   90.00
_cell.angle_beta   90.00
_cell.angle_gamma   90.00
#
_symmetry.space_group_name_H-M   'P 1'
#
loop_
_entity.id
_entity.type
_entity.pdbx_description
1 polymer ?
#
loop_
_entity_poly.entity_id
_entity_poly.type
_entity_poly.pdbx_seq_one_letter_code
_entity_poly.pdbx_strand_id
1 'polypeptide(L)'
;NFKITEQNPQGKLIQAKPREEYFPVYFVEPYHDNETMLGFDLASNSLSLEALQLSRDSGKAIATAPMTLMRQNPQHKLGFIILWPIYRQNTPTNSIISRRQNLEGFASSAFLIGDVVNKALKYRQPRGIDVYLFHESTPTEKRLLYTYSSSTPKASKDLNKKDFATLRNGLHHTVILDVSGQKWLILSKPNSEYIGSRRSWYPWTVSLGGLLLTILLAIYISDRISAVAALVESERQLEQRVEQRTVELQKAKEAAVQAALESEAANRAKSIFLANISHEVRTPLNGILGYAQILKKSTSLTANDKKGIDIIEQCGSDLLSLINEILDLCTIEANKLELHSQTVDFGTFLKDIVEICQVKAEQKGISYSYQATSRLPTAINVDEKRLKQVLINLLDNGIKFTETGGVAFTVSVLGSRNNAKDKTTNKLQQITTIRFEVKDTGIGMNREQLSKLFLPFEKL
;
A
#
# COMPACT_ATOMS: atom_id res chain seq x y z
N ASN A 1 40.92 -75.70 70.83
CA ASN A 1 39.69 -76.43 70.43
C ASN A 1 38.91 -75.61 69.43
N PHE A 2 39.05 -75.93 68.14
CA PHE A 2 38.24 -75.33 67.07
C PHE A 2 36.78 -75.73 67.25
N LYS A 3 35.84 -74.78 67.13
CA LYS A 3 34.40 -75.03 67.26
C LYS A 3 33.69 -74.43 66.07
N ILE A 4 32.78 -75.21 65.48
CA ILE A 4 31.91 -74.72 64.41
C ILE A 4 30.74 -73.98 65.05
N THR A 5 30.51 -72.74 64.63
CA THR A 5 29.51 -71.84 65.22
C THR A 5 28.53 -71.32 64.17
N GLU A 6 27.34 -70.94 64.61
CA GLU A 6 26.32 -70.29 63.80
C GLU A 6 25.69 -69.13 64.58
N GLN A 7 24.99 -68.24 63.87
CA GLN A 7 24.29 -67.12 64.49
C GLN A 7 22.84 -67.50 64.82
N ASN A 8 22.42 -67.30 66.07
CA ASN A 8 21.02 -67.47 66.44
C ASN A 8 20.16 -66.25 65.99
N PRO A 9 18.81 -66.33 66.05
CA PRO A 9 17.93 -65.22 65.67
C PRO A 9 18.18 -63.91 66.45
N GLN A 10 18.77 -63.98 67.65
CA GLN A 10 19.15 -62.83 68.47
C GLN A 10 20.52 -62.24 68.10
N GLY A 11 21.18 -62.76 67.06
CA GLY A 11 22.46 -62.27 66.57
C GLY A 11 23.69 -62.80 67.33
N LYS A 12 23.51 -63.72 68.28
CA LYS A 12 24.58 -64.28 69.11
C LYS A 12 25.17 -65.55 68.47
N LEU A 13 26.49 -65.70 68.55
CA LEU A 13 27.18 -66.93 68.15
C LEU A 13 26.88 -68.07 69.12
N ILE A 14 26.39 -69.18 68.58
CA ILE A 14 26.13 -70.43 69.27
C ILE A 14 26.83 -71.58 68.53
N GLN A 15 26.93 -72.75 69.15
CA GLN A 15 27.44 -73.94 68.46
C GLN A 15 26.50 -74.32 67.30
N ALA A 16 27.07 -74.62 66.13
CA ALA A 16 26.30 -74.96 64.94
C ALA A 16 25.47 -76.23 65.15
N LYS A 17 24.23 -76.23 64.64
CA LYS A 17 23.38 -77.41 64.63
C LYS A 17 23.97 -78.50 63.73
N PRO A 18 23.67 -79.80 63.96
CA PRO A 18 24.01 -80.89 63.05
C PRO A 18 23.57 -80.60 61.60
N ARG A 19 24.50 -80.66 60.63
CA ARG A 19 24.29 -80.53 59.18
C ARG A 19 25.12 -81.58 58.44
N GLU A 20 24.72 -81.94 57.22
CA GLU A 20 25.47 -82.87 56.36
C GLU A 20 26.83 -82.29 55.93
N GLU A 21 26.84 -81.00 55.58
CA GLU A 21 28.04 -80.27 55.17
C GLU A 21 28.18 -78.99 56.01
N TYR A 22 29.42 -78.66 56.39
CA TYR A 22 29.78 -77.42 57.06
C TYR A 22 30.82 -76.67 56.25
N PHE A 23 30.72 -75.34 56.25
CA PHE A 23 31.68 -74.45 55.59
C PHE A 23 32.23 -73.47 56.63
N PRO A 24 33.00 -73.98 57.62
CA PRO A 24 33.55 -73.13 58.66
C PRO A 24 34.70 -72.29 58.10
N VAL A 25 34.77 -71.03 58.53
CA VAL A 25 35.91 -70.16 58.18
C VAL A 25 37.16 -70.63 58.93
N TYR A 26 38.14 -71.16 58.19
CA TYR A 26 39.43 -71.59 58.73
C TYR A 26 40.49 -70.48 58.77
N PHE A 27 40.39 -69.52 57.84
CA PHE A 27 41.33 -68.41 57.68
C PHE A 27 40.56 -67.12 57.43
N VAL A 28 41.03 -66.02 58.02
CA VAL A 28 40.45 -64.69 57.85
C VAL A 28 41.55 -63.63 57.84
N GLU A 29 41.50 -62.72 56.87
CA GLU A 29 42.42 -61.60 56.71
C GLU A 29 41.63 -60.33 56.32
N PRO A 30 41.82 -59.18 56.99
CA PRO A 30 42.64 -59.00 58.19
C PRO A 30 42.06 -59.75 59.39
N TYR A 31 42.94 -60.33 60.21
CA TYR A 31 42.54 -61.05 61.41
C TYR A 31 41.83 -60.13 62.43
N HIS A 32 42.40 -58.93 62.63
CA HIS A 32 41.82 -57.91 63.50
C HIS A 32 40.44 -57.48 62.99
N ASP A 33 39.48 -57.33 63.91
CA ASP A 33 38.04 -57.04 63.68
C ASP A 33 37.20 -58.20 63.12
N ASN A 34 37.81 -59.32 62.74
CA ASN A 34 37.11 -60.47 62.17
C ASN A 34 37.39 -61.78 62.95
N GLU A 35 37.90 -61.70 64.18
CA GLU A 35 38.25 -62.87 65.00
C GLU A 35 37.04 -63.77 65.26
N THR A 36 35.86 -63.16 65.43
CA THR A 36 34.59 -63.86 65.64
C THR A 36 34.12 -64.67 64.43
N MET A 37 34.72 -64.46 63.25
CA MET A 37 34.41 -65.24 62.06
C MET A 37 35.10 -66.60 62.06
N LEU A 38 36.19 -66.81 62.80
CA LEU A 38 36.85 -68.11 62.82
C LEU A 38 35.91 -69.20 63.37
N GLY A 39 35.77 -70.28 62.60
CA GLY A 39 34.83 -71.37 62.90
C GLY A 39 33.36 -71.04 62.62
N PHE A 40 33.02 -69.83 62.17
CA PHE A 40 31.67 -69.50 61.73
C PHE A 40 31.31 -70.30 60.48
N ASP A 41 30.19 -71.01 60.51
CA ASP A 41 29.67 -71.78 59.38
C ASP A 41 28.91 -70.88 58.41
N LEU A 42 29.49 -70.64 57.24
CA LEU A 42 28.86 -69.83 56.20
C LEU A 42 27.55 -70.46 55.68
N ALA A 43 27.38 -71.78 55.76
CA ALA A 43 26.13 -72.44 55.36
C ALA A 43 24.98 -72.28 56.37
N SER A 44 25.24 -71.68 57.54
CA SER A 44 24.18 -71.39 58.50
C SER A 44 23.15 -70.36 58.01
N ASN A 45 23.53 -69.54 57.03
CA ASN A 45 22.65 -68.59 56.36
C ASN A 45 22.21 -69.15 55.00
N SER A 46 20.90 -69.15 54.72
CA SER A 46 20.34 -69.71 53.48
C SER A 46 20.86 -69.02 52.21
N LEU A 47 21.06 -67.70 52.24
CA LEU A 47 21.59 -66.93 51.10
C LEU A 47 23.06 -67.27 50.82
N SER A 48 23.84 -67.50 51.87
CA SER A 48 25.23 -67.94 51.74
C SER A 48 25.32 -69.38 51.26
N LEU A 49 24.47 -70.29 51.78
CA LEU A 49 24.40 -71.68 51.34
C LEU A 49 24.06 -71.79 49.84
N GLU A 50 23.06 -71.04 49.37
CA GLU A 50 22.69 -71.00 47.96
C GLU A 50 23.88 -70.55 47.09
N ALA A 51 24.55 -69.46 47.47
CA ALA A 51 25.70 -68.95 46.74
C ALA A 51 26.91 -69.92 46.78
N LEU A 52 27.16 -70.61 47.89
CA LEU A 52 28.18 -71.65 48.00
C LEU A 52 27.90 -72.80 47.03
N GLN A 53 26.66 -73.28 46.97
CA GLN A 53 26.24 -74.35 46.08
C GLN A 53 26.34 -73.94 44.60
N LEU A 54 25.84 -72.74 44.25
CA LEU A 54 25.95 -72.20 42.89
C LEU A 54 27.40 -71.98 42.48
N SER A 55 28.23 -71.45 43.38
CA SER A 55 29.67 -71.26 43.16
C SER A 55 30.35 -72.61 42.89
N ARG A 56 30.13 -73.60 43.77
CA ARG A 56 30.63 -74.97 43.62
C ARG A 56 30.19 -75.64 42.33
N ASP A 57 28.94 -75.54 41.96
CA ASP A 57 28.41 -76.27 40.81
C ASP A 57 28.77 -75.56 39.49
N SER A 58 28.84 -74.22 39.47
CA SER A 58 29.18 -73.41 38.30
C SER A 58 30.68 -73.24 38.06
N GLY A 59 31.53 -73.45 39.07
CA GLY A 59 32.96 -73.21 38.99
C GLY A 59 33.35 -71.74 38.85
N LYS A 60 32.42 -70.82 39.11
CA LYS A 60 32.59 -69.37 38.97
C LYS A 60 32.45 -68.67 40.32
N ALA A 61 32.95 -67.44 40.36
CA ALA A 61 32.68 -66.52 41.46
C ALA A 61 31.17 -66.23 41.52
N ILE A 62 30.55 -66.41 42.69
CA ILE A 62 29.15 -66.05 42.90
C ILE A 62 29.03 -65.12 44.09
N ALA A 63 28.34 -63.99 43.91
CA ALA A 63 27.97 -63.12 45.01
C ALA A 63 26.68 -63.61 45.68
N THR A 64 26.60 -63.48 47.00
CA THR A 64 25.35 -63.67 47.74
C THR A 64 24.37 -62.54 47.43
N ALA A 65 23.07 -62.79 47.60
CA ALA A 65 22.11 -61.71 47.69
C ALA A 65 22.45 -60.76 48.87
N PRO A 66 22.03 -59.48 48.84
CA PRO A 66 22.31 -58.51 49.90
C PRO A 66 21.83 -58.97 51.27
N MET A 67 22.73 -58.99 52.24
CA MET A 67 22.49 -59.48 53.60
C MET A 67 23.16 -58.62 54.66
N THR A 68 22.77 -58.80 55.91
CA THR A 68 23.43 -58.16 57.06
C THR A 68 24.70 -58.93 57.39
N LEU A 69 25.88 -58.29 57.28
CA LEU A 69 27.17 -58.89 57.61
C LEU A 69 27.50 -58.76 59.11
N MET A 70 28.16 -59.77 59.65
CA MET A 70 28.62 -59.83 61.05
C MET A 70 29.96 -59.09 61.25
N ARG A 71 29.98 -57.77 61.02
CA ARG A 71 31.16 -56.92 61.32
C ARG A 71 30.87 -55.94 62.45
N GLN A 72 31.92 -55.56 63.20
CA GLN A 72 31.84 -54.66 64.36
C GLN A 72 31.51 -53.18 64.02
N ASN A 73 31.27 -52.83 62.75
CA ASN A 73 31.04 -51.44 62.35
C ASN A 73 29.52 -51.07 62.40
N PRO A 74 29.09 -50.09 63.22
CA PRO A 74 27.67 -49.83 63.45
C PRO A 74 26.92 -49.16 62.28
N GLN A 75 27.62 -48.47 61.37
CA GLN A 75 26.96 -47.54 60.43
C GLN A 75 26.45 -48.18 59.13
N HIS A 76 27.06 -49.28 58.67
CA HIS A 76 26.66 -49.98 57.45
C HIS A 76 26.74 -51.49 57.67
N LYS A 77 25.59 -52.14 57.82
CA LYS A 77 25.54 -53.60 58.00
C LYS A 77 25.14 -54.36 56.72
N LEU A 78 24.56 -53.68 55.73
CA LEU A 78 24.15 -54.31 54.48
C LEU A 78 25.36 -54.51 53.56
N GLY A 79 25.64 -55.76 53.26
CA GLY A 79 26.77 -56.20 52.45
C GLY A 79 26.44 -57.43 51.62
N PHE A 80 27.46 -57.99 50.99
CA PHE A 80 27.39 -59.22 50.21
C PHE A 80 28.75 -59.91 50.27
N ILE A 81 28.76 -61.21 50.05
CA ILE A 81 29.97 -62.04 50.04
C ILE A 81 30.17 -62.55 48.63
N ILE A 82 31.37 -62.43 48.08
CA ILE A 82 31.74 -63.11 46.83
C ILE A 82 32.49 -64.40 47.21
N LEU A 83 32.03 -65.52 46.66
CA LEU A 83 32.51 -66.86 46.94
C LEU A 83 33.12 -67.46 45.68
N TRP A 84 34.40 -67.85 45.77
CA TRP A 84 35.14 -68.54 44.72
C TRP A 84 35.42 -69.98 45.14
N PRO A 85 35.05 -70.99 44.33
CA PRO A 85 35.28 -72.37 44.66
C PRO A 85 36.75 -72.72 44.40
N ILE A 86 37.36 -73.47 45.31
CA ILE A 86 38.72 -73.98 45.18
C ILE A 86 38.61 -75.49 45.05
N TYR A 87 39.07 -76.02 43.93
CA TYR A 87 39.10 -77.46 43.67
C TYR A 87 40.52 -77.98 43.79
N ARG A 88 40.65 -79.26 44.15
CA ARG A 88 41.93 -79.96 44.22
C ARG A 88 42.66 -79.86 42.87
N GLN A 89 43.94 -79.48 42.92
CA GLN A 89 44.77 -79.36 41.72
C GLN A 89 44.82 -80.68 40.92
N ASN A 90 44.88 -80.58 39.59
CA ASN A 90 44.94 -81.72 38.66
C ASN A 90 43.76 -82.71 38.74
N THR A 91 42.58 -82.26 39.19
CA THR A 91 41.36 -83.10 39.20
C THR A 91 40.31 -82.64 38.17
N PRO A 92 39.43 -83.54 37.70
CA PRO A 92 38.36 -83.18 36.75
C PRO A 92 37.34 -82.20 37.36
N THR A 93 37.02 -81.14 36.63
CA THR A 93 36.01 -80.12 37.00
C THR A 93 35.03 -79.81 35.85
N ASN A 94 34.92 -80.72 34.88
CA ASN A 94 34.07 -80.55 33.69
C ASN A 94 32.58 -80.88 33.93
N SER A 95 32.25 -81.59 35.00
CA SER A 95 30.88 -81.92 35.39
C SER A 95 30.56 -81.40 36.80
N ILE A 96 29.27 -81.21 37.08
CA ILE A 96 28.80 -80.83 38.43
C ILE A 96 29.24 -81.86 39.47
N ILE A 97 29.11 -83.16 39.15
CA ILE A 97 29.49 -84.25 40.07
C ILE A 97 30.99 -84.18 40.40
N SER A 98 31.83 -84.02 39.38
CA SER A 98 33.28 -83.92 39.57
C SER A 98 33.67 -82.68 40.37
N ARG A 99 33.00 -81.54 40.15
CA ARG A 99 33.22 -80.32 40.94
C ARG A 99 32.86 -80.51 42.41
N ARG A 100 31.75 -81.18 42.71
CA ARG A 100 31.33 -81.46 44.09
C ARG A 100 32.33 -82.37 44.81
N GLN A 101 32.77 -83.44 44.15
CA GLN A 101 33.72 -84.41 44.73
C GLN A 101 35.13 -83.84 44.95
N ASN A 102 35.56 -82.92 44.07
CA ASN A 102 36.91 -82.36 44.10
C ASN A 102 36.98 -80.98 44.79
N LEU A 103 35.89 -80.49 45.39
CA LEU A 103 35.90 -79.24 46.13
C LEU A 103 36.79 -79.37 47.38
N GLU A 104 37.74 -78.44 47.52
CA GLU A 104 38.64 -78.34 48.66
C GLU A 104 38.17 -77.26 49.65
N GLY A 105 37.55 -76.19 49.14
CA GLY A 105 36.99 -75.12 49.96
C GLY A 105 36.59 -73.91 49.13
N PHE A 106 36.50 -72.75 49.77
CA PHE A 106 36.19 -71.49 49.10
C PHE A 106 37.13 -70.38 49.56
N ALA A 107 37.56 -69.54 48.60
CA ALA A 107 38.01 -68.20 48.91
C ALA A 107 36.77 -67.29 49.00
N SER A 108 36.69 -66.47 50.04
CA SER A 108 35.56 -65.57 50.24
C SER A 108 36.01 -64.15 50.54
N SER A 109 35.27 -63.16 50.04
CA SER A 109 35.49 -61.75 50.36
C SER A 109 34.17 -61.06 50.64
N ALA A 110 34.07 -60.42 51.80
CA ALA A 110 32.87 -59.72 52.26
C ALA A 110 32.98 -58.20 52.01
N PHE A 111 31.97 -57.64 51.36
CA PHE A 111 31.92 -56.23 50.97
C PHE A 111 30.69 -55.54 51.56
N LEU A 112 30.89 -54.34 52.10
CA LEU A 112 29.80 -53.45 52.49
C LEU A 112 29.36 -52.63 51.27
N ILE A 113 28.06 -52.68 50.94
CA ILE A 113 27.52 -52.00 49.74
C ILE A 113 27.81 -50.50 49.80
N GLY A 114 27.56 -49.90 50.97
CA GLY A 114 27.79 -48.48 51.19
C GLY A 114 29.23 -48.07 50.92
N ASP A 115 30.21 -48.85 51.39
CA ASP A 115 31.62 -48.54 51.21
C ASP A 115 32.06 -48.66 49.75
N VAL A 116 31.60 -49.70 49.06
CA VAL A 116 31.90 -49.89 47.62
C VAL A 116 31.36 -48.72 46.82
N VAL A 117 30.08 -48.36 47.02
CA VAL A 117 29.43 -47.27 46.30
C VAL A 117 30.05 -45.91 46.67
N ASN A 118 30.29 -45.64 47.96
CA ASN A 118 30.95 -44.41 48.42
C ASN A 118 32.32 -44.23 47.78
N LYS A 119 33.15 -45.29 47.76
CA LYS A 119 34.48 -45.26 47.14
C LYS A 119 34.37 -45.03 45.63
N ALA A 120 33.43 -45.69 44.95
CA ALA A 120 33.23 -45.50 43.52
C ALA A 120 32.78 -44.07 43.17
N LEU A 121 31.84 -43.51 43.94
CA LEU A 121 31.29 -42.16 43.71
C LEU A 121 32.27 -41.06 44.12
N LYS A 122 33.18 -41.31 45.06
CA LYS A 122 34.20 -40.34 45.50
C LYS A 122 35.04 -39.79 44.35
N TYR A 123 35.34 -40.62 43.34
CA TYR A 123 36.17 -40.22 42.19
C TYR A 123 35.42 -39.37 41.15
N ARG A 124 34.08 -39.45 41.10
CA ARG A 124 33.26 -38.73 40.09
C ARG A 124 32.53 -37.51 40.66
N GLN A 125 32.15 -37.54 41.94
CA GLN A 125 31.32 -36.52 42.61
C GLN A 125 30.22 -35.94 41.71
N PRO A 126 29.21 -36.74 41.32
CA PRO A 126 28.20 -36.28 40.38
C PRO A 126 27.39 -35.12 40.97
N ARG A 127 27.66 -33.90 40.49
CA ARG A 127 26.96 -32.68 40.95
C ARG A 127 25.54 -32.66 40.41
N GLY A 128 24.58 -32.49 41.30
CA GLY A 128 23.16 -32.38 40.97
C GLY A 128 22.50 -33.68 40.48
N ILE A 129 23.13 -34.83 40.63
CA ILE A 129 22.55 -36.14 40.28
C ILE A 129 22.51 -37.02 41.51
N ASP A 130 21.31 -37.42 41.90
CA ASP A 130 21.07 -38.40 42.95
C ASP A 130 21.13 -39.81 42.35
N VAL A 131 21.70 -40.76 43.10
CA VAL A 131 21.89 -42.14 42.65
C VAL A 131 21.24 -43.10 43.63
N TYR A 132 20.45 -44.03 43.10
CA TYR A 132 19.75 -45.06 43.86
C TYR A 132 20.19 -46.43 43.34
N LEU A 133 20.56 -47.33 44.24
CA LEU A 133 20.98 -48.68 43.92
C LEU A 133 19.92 -49.67 44.40
N PHE A 134 19.48 -50.57 43.52
CA PHE A 134 18.50 -51.60 43.81
C PHE A 134 19.04 -53.00 43.51
N HIS A 135 18.59 -53.99 44.26
CA HIS A 135 18.75 -55.41 43.94
C HIS A 135 17.51 -55.89 43.18
N GLU A 136 17.72 -56.62 42.09
CA GLU A 136 16.64 -57.24 41.32
C GLU A 136 16.43 -58.68 41.82
N SER A 137 15.48 -58.87 42.74
CA SER A 137 15.10 -60.21 43.21
C SER A 137 14.10 -60.87 42.25
N THR A 138 13.22 -60.07 41.65
CA THR A 138 12.36 -60.39 40.50
C THR A 138 12.18 -59.12 39.65
N PRO A 139 11.69 -59.19 38.39
CA PRO A 139 11.45 -58.00 37.57
C PRO A 139 10.51 -56.96 38.24
N THR A 140 9.64 -57.41 39.15
CA THR A 140 8.63 -56.62 39.85
C THR A 140 9.03 -56.20 41.27
N GLU A 141 9.84 -56.98 41.99
CA GLU A 141 10.32 -56.63 43.33
C GLU A 141 11.78 -56.18 43.33
N LYS A 142 11.97 -54.85 43.46
CA LYS A 142 13.28 -54.21 43.56
C LYS A 142 13.52 -53.71 44.98
N ARG A 143 14.53 -54.27 45.64
CA ARG A 143 14.91 -53.85 47.00
C ARG A 143 15.94 -52.72 46.94
N LEU A 144 15.63 -51.58 47.54
CA LEU A 144 16.59 -50.48 47.68
C LEU A 144 17.78 -50.91 48.56
N LEU A 145 18.98 -50.75 48.03
CA LEU A 145 20.24 -51.11 48.70
C LEU A 145 20.99 -49.90 49.21
N TYR A 146 20.98 -48.80 48.46
CA TYR A 146 21.77 -47.62 48.78
C TYR A 146 21.22 -46.37 48.08
N THR A 147 21.37 -45.22 48.74
CA THR A 147 20.99 -43.90 48.20
C THR A 147 22.14 -42.92 48.37
N TYR A 148 22.54 -42.27 47.28
CA TYR A 148 23.43 -41.13 47.23
C TYR A 148 22.63 -39.86 46.89
N SER A 149 22.75 -38.83 47.71
CA SER A 149 22.25 -37.50 47.37
C SER A 149 23.41 -36.56 47.09
N SER A 150 23.31 -35.85 45.97
CA SER A 150 24.30 -34.85 45.55
C SER A 150 24.24 -33.55 46.35
N SER A 151 23.07 -33.19 46.87
CA SER A 151 22.83 -31.97 47.67
C SER A 151 23.21 -32.12 49.15
N THR A 152 23.11 -33.34 49.69
CA THR A 152 23.69 -33.70 50.99
C THR A 152 24.49 -34.98 50.81
N PRO A 153 25.84 -34.94 50.73
CA PRO A 153 26.70 -36.10 50.50
C PRO A 153 26.74 -37.15 51.63
N LYS A 154 25.67 -37.26 52.41
CA LYS A 154 25.46 -38.32 53.40
C LYS A 154 24.48 -39.32 52.82
N ALA A 155 24.88 -40.58 52.76
CA ALA A 155 23.98 -41.70 52.52
C ALA A 155 22.79 -41.55 53.47
N SER A 156 21.56 -41.41 52.95
CA SER A 156 20.40 -41.20 53.81
C SER A 156 20.23 -42.41 54.72
N LYS A 157 20.30 -42.19 56.03
CA LYS A 157 20.17 -43.24 57.06
C LYS A 157 18.81 -43.93 57.04
N ASP A 158 17.80 -43.30 56.46
CA ASP A 158 16.47 -43.88 56.29
C ASP A 158 16.36 -44.58 54.93
N LEU A 159 16.41 -45.91 54.96
CA LEU A 159 15.88 -46.81 53.93
C LEU A 159 14.34 -46.70 53.88
N ASN A 160 13.78 -45.49 53.97
CA ASN A 160 12.36 -45.26 53.82
C ASN A 160 11.98 -45.67 52.40
N LYS A 161 11.08 -46.65 52.31
CA LYS A 161 10.54 -47.25 51.09
C LYS A 161 10.02 -46.16 50.15
N LYS A 162 10.89 -45.60 49.32
CA LYS A 162 10.47 -44.94 48.09
C LYS A 162 10.38 -46.03 47.04
N ASP A 163 9.16 -46.36 46.64
CA ASP A 163 8.94 -47.39 45.64
C ASP A 163 9.65 -47.01 44.34
N PHE A 164 10.32 -47.98 43.74
CA PHE A 164 11.05 -47.81 42.47
C PHE A 164 10.19 -47.12 41.39
N ALA A 165 8.88 -47.43 41.36
CA ALA A 165 7.92 -46.80 40.45
C ALA A 165 7.85 -45.27 40.61
N THR A 166 7.82 -44.76 41.84
CA THR A 166 7.78 -43.32 42.11
C THR A 166 9.07 -42.60 41.71
N LEU A 167 10.22 -43.26 41.88
CA LEU A 167 11.52 -42.70 41.55
C LEU A 167 11.73 -42.58 40.04
N ARG A 168 11.16 -43.52 39.27
CA ARG A 168 11.18 -43.54 37.80
C ARG A 168 10.31 -42.47 37.15
N ASN A 169 9.45 -41.78 37.90
CA ASN A 169 8.66 -40.69 37.35
C ASN A 169 9.55 -39.47 37.02
N GLY A 170 9.42 -38.95 35.80
CA GLY A 170 10.22 -37.83 35.31
C GLY A 170 11.56 -38.25 34.71
N LEU A 171 12.46 -37.29 34.50
CA LEU A 171 13.76 -37.51 33.88
C LEU A 171 14.63 -38.40 34.78
N HIS A 172 15.08 -39.55 34.27
CA HIS A 172 15.94 -40.48 34.97
C HIS A 172 16.74 -41.32 33.97
N HIS A 173 17.78 -42.00 34.44
CA HIS A 173 18.57 -42.95 33.67
C HIS A 173 18.81 -44.22 34.49
N THR A 174 18.69 -45.40 33.88
CA THR A 174 18.90 -46.69 34.57
C THR A 174 19.95 -47.54 33.87
N VAL A 175 20.83 -48.16 34.66
CA VAL A 175 21.84 -49.12 34.20
C VAL A 175 21.76 -50.37 35.06
N ILE A 176 21.91 -51.55 34.44
CA ILE A 176 22.01 -52.82 35.13
C ILE A 176 23.50 -53.19 35.23
N LEU A 177 23.93 -53.58 36.42
CA LEU A 177 25.28 -54.03 36.74
C LEU A 177 25.22 -55.49 37.20
N ASP A 178 26.04 -56.36 36.60
CA ASP A 178 26.24 -57.73 37.07
C ASP A 178 27.37 -57.75 38.12
N VAL A 179 27.03 -58.19 39.32
CA VAL A 179 27.95 -58.36 40.45
C VAL A 179 28.08 -59.86 40.73
N SER A 180 28.95 -60.53 39.98
CA SER A 180 29.23 -61.97 40.09
C SER A 180 27.96 -62.83 40.16
N GLY A 181 27.05 -62.64 39.19
CA GLY A 181 25.79 -63.37 39.09
C GLY A 181 24.58 -62.67 39.73
N GLN A 182 24.79 -61.58 40.48
CA GLN A 182 23.72 -60.77 41.06
C GLN A 182 23.44 -59.53 40.19
N LYS A 183 22.18 -59.30 39.81
CA LYS A 183 21.79 -58.14 39.01
C LYS A 183 21.40 -56.97 39.89
N TRP A 184 22.14 -55.88 39.76
CA TRP A 184 21.90 -54.62 40.47
C TRP A 184 21.45 -53.55 39.49
N LEU A 185 20.50 -52.72 39.88
CA LEU A 185 20.01 -51.62 39.08
C LEU A 185 20.45 -50.29 39.70
N ILE A 186 21.14 -49.48 38.91
CA ILE A 186 21.54 -48.11 39.25
C ILE A 186 20.55 -47.16 38.57
N LEU A 187 19.81 -46.39 39.35
CA LEU A 187 18.93 -45.31 38.88
C LEU A 187 19.58 -43.98 39.22
N SER A 188 19.79 -43.14 38.22
CA SER A 188 20.32 -41.78 38.35
C SER A 188 19.23 -40.75 38.03
N LYS A 189 19.06 -39.74 38.88
CA LYS A 189 18.03 -38.71 38.72
C LYS A 189 18.61 -37.31 38.95
N PRO A 190 18.41 -36.35 38.04
CA PRO A 190 18.80 -34.97 38.29
C PRO A 190 17.95 -34.36 39.40
N ASN A 191 18.59 -33.66 40.33
CA ASN A 191 17.91 -32.91 41.37
C ASN A 191 17.40 -31.55 40.84
N SER A 192 16.67 -30.81 41.67
CA SER A 192 16.13 -29.49 41.29
C SER A 192 17.22 -28.47 40.93
N GLU A 193 18.38 -28.55 41.57
CA GLU A 193 19.54 -27.70 41.31
C GLU A 193 20.14 -27.95 39.91
N TYR A 194 20.27 -29.21 39.50
CA TYR A 194 20.72 -29.58 38.15
C TYR A 194 19.75 -29.10 37.07
N ILE A 195 18.45 -29.26 37.30
CA ILE A 195 17.42 -28.81 36.36
C ILE A 195 17.40 -27.28 36.28
N GLY A 196 17.51 -26.58 37.42
CA GLY A 196 17.54 -25.12 37.47
C GLY A 196 18.75 -24.52 36.77
N SER A 197 19.95 -25.04 37.05
CA SER A 197 21.20 -24.54 36.46
C SER A 197 21.33 -24.80 34.96
N ARG A 198 20.63 -25.80 34.42
CA ARG A 198 20.61 -26.11 32.98
C ARG A 198 19.33 -25.67 32.27
N ARG A 199 18.44 -24.94 32.94
CA ARG A 199 17.24 -24.39 32.30
C ARG A 199 17.67 -23.35 31.27
N SER A 200 17.51 -23.68 30.00
CA SER A 200 17.90 -22.76 28.93
C SER A 200 16.96 -21.55 28.88
N TRP A 201 17.52 -20.40 28.49
CA TRP A 201 16.82 -19.14 28.26
C TRP A 201 16.12 -19.07 26.89
N TYR A 202 16.38 -20.02 25.97
CA TYR A 202 15.79 -20.06 24.62
C TYR A 202 14.24 -19.96 24.57
N PRO A 203 13.46 -20.58 25.47
CA PRO A 203 12.00 -20.44 25.43
C PRO A 203 11.55 -18.98 25.58
N TRP A 204 12.27 -18.19 26.40
CA TRP A 204 11.97 -16.78 26.58
C TRP A 204 12.30 -15.94 25.35
N THR A 205 13.43 -16.21 24.67
CA THR A 205 13.77 -15.50 23.43
C THR A 205 12.79 -15.80 22.31
N VAL A 206 12.39 -17.07 22.16
CA VAL A 206 11.39 -17.48 21.18
C VAL A 206 10.04 -16.81 21.48
N SER A 207 9.65 -16.77 22.76
CA SER A 207 8.40 -16.13 23.18
C SER A 207 8.40 -14.62 22.92
N LEU A 208 9.49 -13.92 23.26
CA LEU A 208 9.63 -12.47 23.02
C LEU A 208 9.61 -12.15 21.52
N GLY A 209 10.31 -12.95 20.70
CA GLY A 209 10.32 -12.80 19.24
C GLY A 209 8.94 -13.04 18.63
N GLY A 210 8.22 -14.07 19.09
CA GLY A 210 6.84 -14.33 18.67
C GLY A 210 5.91 -13.18 19.03
N LEU A 211 5.98 -12.65 20.25
CA LEU A 211 5.14 -11.54 20.70
C LEU A 211 5.42 -10.25 19.92
N LEU A 212 6.69 -9.94 19.65
CA LEU A 212 7.08 -8.81 18.80
C LEU A 212 6.53 -8.95 17.38
N LEU A 213 6.63 -10.14 16.78
CA LEU A 213 6.07 -10.41 15.45
C LEU A 213 4.53 -10.23 15.44
N THR A 214 3.83 -10.71 16.47
CA THR A 214 2.38 -10.55 16.59
C THR A 214 1.98 -9.08 16.70
N ILE A 215 2.70 -8.28 17.49
CA ILE A 215 2.44 -6.83 17.62
C ILE A 215 2.64 -6.12 16.27
N LEU A 216 3.74 -6.40 15.57
CA LEU A 216 4.03 -5.80 14.26
C LEU A 216 2.94 -6.15 13.24
N LEU A 217 2.50 -7.40 13.22
CA LEU A 217 1.42 -7.84 12.32
C LEU A 217 0.09 -7.15 12.65
N ALA A 218 -0.23 -7.00 13.94
CA ALA A 218 -1.44 -6.31 14.37
C ALA A 218 -1.44 -4.83 13.98
N ILE A 219 -0.31 -4.12 14.17
CA ILE A 219 -0.15 -2.73 13.74
C ILE A 219 -0.32 -2.62 12.22
N TYR A 220 0.34 -3.49 11.45
CA TYR A 220 0.22 -3.50 9.99
C TYR A 220 -1.23 -3.72 9.53
N ILE A 221 -1.92 -4.72 10.08
CA ILE A 221 -3.32 -4.99 9.72
C ILE A 221 -4.22 -3.80 10.09
N SER A 222 -4.04 -3.21 11.27
CA SER A 222 -4.81 -2.04 11.69
C SER A 222 -4.62 -0.86 10.74
N ASP A 223 -3.37 -0.56 10.35
CA ASP A 223 -3.05 0.52 9.41
C ASP A 223 -3.73 0.29 8.04
N ARG A 224 -3.68 -0.95 7.53
CA ARG A 224 -4.34 -1.30 6.26
C ARG A 224 -5.85 -1.16 6.33
N ILE A 225 -6.48 -1.55 7.44
CA ILE A 225 -7.93 -1.39 7.63
C ILE A 225 -8.31 0.10 7.64
N SER A 226 -7.57 0.93 8.38
CA SER A 226 -7.80 2.38 8.43
C SER A 226 -7.60 3.05 7.08
N ALA A 227 -6.57 2.66 6.32
CA ALA A 227 -6.31 3.20 4.98
C ALA A 227 -7.42 2.84 3.98
N VAL A 228 -7.92 1.59 4.02
CA VAL A 228 -9.04 1.16 3.18
C VAL A 228 -10.32 1.91 3.54
N ALA A 229 -10.61 2.08 4.84
CA ALA A 229 -11.76 2.85 5.28
C ALA A 229 -11.72 4.31 4.81
N ALA A 230 -10.55 4.97 4.88
CA ALA A 230 -10.37 6.33 4.38
C ALA A 230 -10.56 6.44 2.86
N LEU A 231 -10.11 5.44 2.10
CA LEU A 231 -10.28 5.40 0.66
C LEU A 231 -11.75 5.31 0.26
N VAL A 232 -12.50 4.40 0.89
CA VAL A 232 -13.95 4.20 0.62
C VAL A 232 -14.73 5.49 0.91
N GLU A 233 -14.41 6.19 2.00
CA GLU A 233 -15.06 7.48 2.31
C GLU A 233 -14.72 8.55 1.25
N SER A 234 -13.48 8.59 0.77
CA SER A 234 -13.08 9.54 -0.27
C SER A 234 -13.77 9.28 -1.63
N GLU A 235 -13.96 8.02 -2.00
CA GLU A 235 -14.71 7.64 -3.21
C GLU A 235 -16.17 8.08 -3.09
N ARG A 236 -16.81 7.81 -1.96
CA ARG A 236 -18.20 8.23 -1.70
C ARG A 236 -18.36 9.75 -1.82
N GLN A 237 -17.43 10.52 -1.26
CA GLN A 237 -17.46 11.99 -1.36
C GLN A 237 -17.21 12.49 -2.78
N LEU A 238 -16.41 11.77 -3.56
CA LEU A 238 -16.17 12.09 -4.96
C LEU A 238 -17.41 11.82 -5.80
N GLU A 239 -18.06 10.66 -5.62
CA GLU A 239 -19.31 10.31 -6.28
C GLU A 239 -20.40 11.35 -6.01
N GLN A 240 -20.59 11.74 -4.75
CA GLN A 240 -21.55 12.78 -4.38
C GLN A 240 -21.24 14.13 -5.04
N ARG A 241 -19.97 14.53 -5.09
CA ARG A 241 -19.56 15.77 -5.77
C ARG A 241 -19.78 15.68 -7.28
N VAL A 242 -19.49 14.54 -7.89
CA VAL A 242 -19.72 14.32 -9.33
C VAL A 242 -21.20 14.38 -9.65
N GLU A 243 -22.06 13.75 -8.85
CA GLU A 243 -23.51 13.82 -9.02
C GLU A 243 -24.03 15.25 -8.89
N GLN A 244 -23.64 15.97 -7.82
CA GLN A 244 -24.03 17.37 -7.62
C GLN A 244 -23.59 18.26 -8.80
N ARG A 245 -22.33 18.14 -9.24
CA ARG A 245 -21.81 18.91 -10.37
C ARG A 245 -22.51 18.57 -11.67
N THR A 246 -22.88 17.31 -11.87
CA THR A 246 -23.61 16.88 -13.06
C THR A 246 -25.00 17.50 -13.10
N VAL A 247 -25.72 17.53 -11.96
CA VAL A 247 -27.03 18.19 -11.85
C VAL A 247 -26.93 19.70 -12.06
N GLU A 248 -25.94 20.36 -11.44
CA GLU A 248 -25.70 21.79 -11.64
C GLU A 248 -25.39 22.12 -13.10
N LEU A 249 -24.51 21.33 -13.73
CA LEU A 249 -24.13 21.53 -15.12
C LEU A 249 -25.31 21.32 -16.07
N GLN A 250 -26.14 20.30 -15.81
CA GLN A 250 -27.33 20.04 -16.61
C GLN A 250 -28.32 21.21 -16.51
N LYS A 251 -28.58 21.73 -15.31
CA LYS A 251 -29.44 22.92 -15.12
C LYS A 251 -28.88 24.16 -15.79
N ALA A 252 -27.59 24.41 -15.65
CA ALA A 252 -26.93 25.55 -16.28
C ALA A 252 -26.99 25.45 -17.82
N LYS A 253 -26.81 24.24 -18.36
CA LYS A 253 -26.94 23.97 -19.79
C LYS A 253 -28.36 24.20 -20.28
N GLU A 254 -29.36 23.71 -19.58
CA GLU A 254 -30.78 23.92 -19.93
C GLU A 254 -31.14 25.41 -19.91
N ALA A 255 -30.72 26.15 -18.88
CA ALA A 255 -30.92 27.59 -18.80
C ALA A 255 -30.21 28.35 -19.94
N ALA A 256 -28.99 27.95 -20.29
CA ALA A 256 -28.24 28.55 -21.39
C ALA A 256 -28.90 28.28 -22.75
N VAL A 257 -29.38 27.05 -22.98
CA VAL A 257 -30.12 26.71 -24.21
C VAL A 257 -31.41 27.52 -24.30
N GLN A 258 -32.16 27.64 -23.20
CA GLN A 258 -33.39 28.41 -23.18
C GLN A 258 -33.15 29.90 -23.48
N ALA A 259 -32.14 30.50 -22.84
CA ALA A 259 -31.76 31.90 -23.08
C ALA A 259 -31.31 32.12 -24.53
N ALA A 260 -30.59 31.16 -25.13
CA ALA A 260 -30.18 31.23 -26.53
C ALA A 260 -31.39 31.20 -27.48
N LEU A 261 -32.36 30.30 -27.24
CA LEU A 261 -33.59 30.21 -28.03
C LEU A 261 -34.42 31.50 -27.96
N GLU A 262 -34.55 32.10 -26.77
CA GLU A 262 -35.27 33.36 -26.57
C GLU A 262 -34.58 34.52 -27.31
N SER A 263 -33.26 34.62 -27.21
CA SER A 263 -32.48 35.63 -27.92
C SER A 263 -32.58 35.47 -29.45
N GLU A 264 -32.56 34.24 -29.95
CA GLU A 264 -32.70 33.98 -31.39
C GLU A 264 -34.11 34.32 -31.88
N ALA A 265 -35.14 33.95 -31.13
CA ALA A 265 -36.53 34.29 -31.43
C ALA A 265 -36.74 35.82 -31.47
N ALA A 266 -36.20 36.55 -30.49
CA ALA A 266 -36.26 38.00 -30.45
C ALA A 266 -35.56 38.65 -31.66
N ASN A 267 -34.35 38.18 -32.01
CA ASN A 267 -33.62 38.68 -33.18
C ASN A 267 -34.35 38.40 -34.50
N ARG A 268 -34.95 37.22 -34.62
CA ARG A 268 -35.75 36.84 -35.80
C ARG A 268 -37.00 37.70 -35.90
N ALA A 269 -37.72 37.93 -34.80
CA ALA A 269 -38.89 38.81 -34.77
C ALA A 269 -38.53 40.26 -35.15
N LYS A 270 -37.42 40.80 -34.59
CA LYS A 270 -36.89 42.12 -34.97
C LYS A 270 -36.61 42.20 -36.48
N SER A 271 -35.95 41.18 -37.04
CA SER A 271 -35.63 41.12 -38.47
C SER A 271 -36.87 41.11 -39.36
N ILE A 272 -37.86 40.27 -39.05
CA ILE A 272 -39.10 40.14 -39.83
C ILE A 272 -39.92 41.43 -39.76
N PHE A 273 -40.06 42.01 -38.58
CA PHE A 273 -40.79 43.27 -38.37
C PHE A 273 -40.23 44.39 -39.25
N LEU A 274 -38.91 44.55 -39.26
CA LEU A 274 -38.24 45.59 -40.03
C LEU A 274 -38.36 45.36 -41.54
N ALA A 275 -38.18 44.12 -42.00
CA ALA A 275 -38.33 43.77 -43.41
C ALA A 275 -39.76 44.06 -43.92
N ASN A 276 -40.79 43.74 -43.13
CA ASN A 276 -42.18 43.99 -43.50
C ASN A 276 -42.48 45.50 -43.55
N ILE A 277 -42.07 46.26 -42.52
CA ILE A 277 -42.25 47.72 -42.50
C ILE A 277 -41.59 48.38 -43.71
N SER A 278 -40.40 47.92 -44.11
CA SER A 278 -39.74 48.45 -45.32
C SER A 278 -40.66 48.43 -46.53
N HIS A 279 -41.30 47.30 -46.77
CA HIS A 279 -42.10 47.09 -47.97
C HIS A 279 -43.40 47.89 -47.93
N GLU A 280 -44.02 47.92 -46.75
CA GLU A 280 -45.26 48.67 -46.51
C GLU A 280 -45.06 50.17 -46.57
N VAL A 281 -43.89 50.70 -46.21
CA VAL A 281 -43.61 52.14 -46.34
C VAL A 281 -43.12 52.51 -47.74
N ARG A 282 -42.33 51.65 -48.40
CA ARG A 282 -41.82 51.91 -49.77
C ARG A 282 -42.94 52.04 -50.79
N THR A 283 -43.98 51.21 -50.69
CA THR A 283 -45.08 51.17 -51.67
C THR A 283 -45.87 52.49 -51.77
N PRO A 284 -46.44 53.05 -50.68
CA PRO A 284 -47.14 54.34 -50.73
C PRO A 284 -46.18 55.49 -51.06
N LEU A 285 -44.93 55.43 -50.58
CA LEU A 285 -43.94 56.49 -50.82
C LEU A 285 -43.53 56.57 -52.29
N ASN A 286 -43.30 55.43 -52.95
CA ASN A 286 -43.06 55.37 -54.39
C ASN A 286 -44.26 55.88 -55.19
N GLY A 287 -45.48 55.64 -54.70
CA GLY A 287 -46.70 56.21 -55.28
C GLY A 287 -46.72 57.74 -55.19
N ILE A 288 -46.44 58.30 -54.01
CA ILE A 288 -46.37 59.76 -53.77
C ILE A 288 -45.30 60.39 -54.68
N LEU A 289 -44.11 59.79 -54.76
CA LEU A 289 -43.02 60.26 -55.61
C LEU A 289 -43.37 60.18 -57.10
N GLY A 290 -44.01 59.08 -57.53
CA GLY A 290 -44.46 58.91 -58.92
C GLY A 290 -45.46 59.99 -59.34
N TYR A 291 -46.44 60.29 -58.48
CA TYR A 291 -47.40 61.38 -58.74
C TYR A 291 -46.74 62.75 -58.71
N ALA A 292 -45.83 63.02 -57.77
CA ALA A 292 -45.07 64.27 -57.74
C ALA A 292 -44.28 64.48 -59.05
N GLN A 293 -43.62 63.44 -59.56
CA GLN A 293 -42.88 63.49 -60.82
C GLN A 293 -43.78 63.70 -62.05
N ILE A 294 -44.98 63.11 -62.06
CA ILE A 294 -45.96 63.33 -63.14
C ILE A 294 -46.46 64.77 -63.11
N LEU A 295 -46.83 65.29 -61.94
CA LEU A 295 -47.32 66.65 -61.77
C LEU A 295 -46.27 67.67 -62.22
N LYS A 296 -44.99 67.45 -61.89
CA LYS A 296 -43.86 68.30 -62.30
C LYS A 296 -43.72 68.48 -63.82
N LYS A 297 -44.18 67.51 -64.62
CA LYS A 297 -44.14 67.56 -66.10
C LYS A 297 -45.29 68.37 -66.70
N SER A 298 -46.28 68.79 -65.91
CA SER A 298 -47.40 69.59 -66.40
C SER A 298 -46.99 71.04 -66.70
N THR A 299 -47.39 71.53 -67.86
CA THR A 299 -47.14 72.92 -68.31
C THR A 299 -48.10 73.95 -67.73
N SER A 300 -49.14 73.53 -66.99
CA SER A 300 -50.19 74.40 -66.43
C SER A 300 -49.95 74.88 -64.98
N LEU A 301 -48.81 74.53 -64.38
CA LEU A 301 -48.52 74.81 -62.97
C LEU A 301 -47.85 76.18 -62.74
N THR A 302 -48.24 76.87 -61.67
CA THR A 302 -47.58 78.12 -61.26
C THR A 302 -46.20 77.86 -60.67
N ALA A 303 -45.35 78.90 -60.58
CA ALA A 303 -44.01 78.78 -60.00
C ALA A 303 -44.03 78.30 -58.52
N ASN A 304 -45.06 78.69 -57.76
CA ASN A 304 -45.24 78.22 -56.38
C ASN A 304 -45.68 76.75 -56.31
N ASP A 305 -46.54 76.29 -57.23
CA ASP A 305 -46.96 74.88 -57.28
C ASP A 305 -45.78 73.96 -57.61
N LYS A 306 -44.92 74.36 -58.55
CA LYS A 306 -43.70 73.62 -58.88
C LYS A 306 -42.76 73.53 -57.68
N LYS A 307 -42.57 74.64 -56.95
CA LYS A 307 -41.76 74.66 -55.71
C LYS A 307 -42.34 73.74 -54.63
N GLY A 308 -43.66 73.67 -54.49
CA GLY A 308 -44.34 72.74 -53.57
C GLY A 308 -44.13 71.28 -53.95
N ILE A 309 -44.23 70.95 -55.25
CA ILE A 309 -43.99 69.60 -55.77
C ILE A 309 -42.52 69.19 -55.57
N ASP A 310 -41.58 70.11 -55.80
CA ASP A 310 -40.15 69.86 -55.54
C ASP A 310 -39.87 69.53 -54.07
N ILE A 311 -40.54 70.21 -53.14
CA ILE A 311 -40.44 69.91 -51.71
C ILE A 311 -41.02 68.51 -51.39
N ILE A 312 -42.16 68.14 -51.99
CA ILE A 312 -42.76 66.80 -51.79
C ILE A 312 -41.84 65.70 -52.33
N GLU A 313 -41.27 65.90 -53.53
CA GLU A 313 -40.32 64.96 -54.13
C GLU A 313 -39.06 64.82 -53.26
N GLN A 314 -38.52 65.94 -52.78
CA GLN A 314 -37.35 65.94 -51.90
C GLN A 314 -37.63 65.21 -50.58
N CYS A 315 -38.71 65.58 -49.87
CA CYS A 315 -39.10 64.94 -48.62
C CYS A 315 -39.38 63.44 -48.79
N GLY A 316 -40.00 63.04 -49.90
CA GLY A 316 -40.28 61.64 -50.19
C GLY A 316 -39.01 60.85 -50.50
N SER A 317 -38.05 61.45 -51.22
CA SER A 317 -36.76 60.84 -51.51
C SER A 317 -35.91 60.69 -50.24
N ASP A 318 -35.87 61.73 -49.40
CA ASP A 318 -35.15 61.73 -48.12
C ASP A 318 -35.68 60.65 -47.17
N LEU A 319 -37.01 60.52 -47.04
CA LEU A 319 -37.63 59.48 -46.22
C LEU A 319 -37.33 58.07 -46.74
N LEU A 320 -37.34 57.88 -48.07
CA LEU A 320 -37.00 56.60 -48.68
C LEU A 320 -35.53 56.23 -48.41
N SER A 321 -34.62 57.20 -48.50
CA SER A 321 -33.21 57.00 -48.16
C SER A 321 -33.06 56.57 -46.71
N LEU A 322 -33.68 57.30 -45.78
CA LEU A 322 -33.61 57.00 -44.34
C LEU A 322 -34.11 55.59 -44.00
N ILE A 323 -35.21 55.17 -44.62
CA ILE A 323 -35.76 53.82 -44.43
C ILE A 323 -34.78 52.76 -44.94
N ASN A 324 -34.22 52.95 -46.13
CA ASN A 324 -33.25 52.03 -46.70
C ASN A 324 -31.98 51.96 -45.84
N GLU A 325 -31.52 53.07 -45.28
CA GLU A 325 -30.36 53.13 -44.37
C GLU A 325 -30.61 52.37 -43.06
N ILE A 326 -31.78 52.52 -42.45
CA ILE A 326 -32.15 51.78 -41.24
C ILE A 326 -32.18 50.27 -41.51
N LEU A 327 -32.67 49.86 -42.68
CA LEU A 327 -32.71 48.45 -43.07
C LEU A 327 -31.33 47.87 -43.35
N ASP A 328 -30.47 48.64 -44.01
CA ASP A 328 -29.08 48.27 -44.21
C ASP A 328 -28.38 48.05 -42.87
N LEU A 329 -28.56 48.97 -41.91
CA LEU A 329 -28.02 48.83 -40.55
C LEU A 329 -28.54 47.55 -39.87
N CYS A 330 -29.84 47.28 -39.97
CA CYS A 330 -30.43 46.09 -39.34
C CYS A 330 -30.00 44.78 -40.01
N THR A 331 -29.72 44.81 -41.32
CA THR A 331 -29.16 43.65 -42.05
C THR A 331 -27.71 43.38 -41.61
N ILE A 332 -26.94 44.45 -41.35
CA ILE A 332 -25.58 44.37 -40.81
C ILE A 332 -25.59 43.81 -39.39
N GLU A 333 -26.44 44.34 -38.49
CA GLU A 333 -26.56 43.86 -37.10
C GLU A 333 -26.98 42.38 -37.03
N ALA A 334 -27.80 41.92 -37.97
CA ALA A 334 -28.22 40.52 -38.04
C ALA A 334 -27.14 39.58 -38.62
N ASN A 335 -25.94 40.09 -38.93
CA ASN A 335 -24.85 39.38 -39.59
C ASN A 335 -25.26 38.73 -40.93
N LYS A 336 -26.25 39.32 -41.61
CA LYS A 336 -26.80 38.87 -42.90
C LYS A 336 -26.28 39.69 -44.09
N LEU A 337 -25.38 40.63 -43.86
CA LEU A 337 -24.76 41.39 -44.94
C LEU A 337 -23.68 40.54 -45.61
N GLU A 338 -23.95 40.07 -46.81
CA GLU A 338 -22.93 39.50 -47.69
C GLU A 338 -22.37 40.62 -48.59
N LEU A 339 -21.04 40.78 -48.59
CA LEU A 339 -20.36 41.71 -49.50
C LEU A 339 -20.20 41.03 -50.86
N HIS A 340 -20.77 41.64 -51.90
CA HIS A 340 -20.66 41.13 -53.26
C HIS A 340 -19.48 41.80 -53.97
N SER A 341 -18.28 41.25 -53.73
CA SER A 341 -17.05 41.78 -54.30
C SER A 341 -16.98 41.49 -55.81
N GLN A 342 -16.84 42.54 -56.62
CA GLN A 342 -16.64 42.45 -58.05
C GLN A 342 -15.43 43.27 -58.50
N THR A 343 -14.86 42.93 -59.65
CA THR A 343 -13.77 43.72 -60.24
C THR A 343 -14.35 44.96 -60.91
N VAL A 344 -14.00 46.13 -60.38
CA VAL A 344 -14.49 47.44 -60.82
C VAL A 344 -13.33 48.25 -61.40
N ASP A 345 -13.56 48.93 -62.52
CA ASP A 345 -12.62 49.93 -63.06
C ASP A 345 -12.57 51.14 -62.10
N PHE A 346 -11.44 51.33 -61.44
CA PHE A 346 -11.33 52.27 -60.34
C PHE A 346 -11.38 53.72 -60.80
N GLY A 347 -10.87 53.99 -62.01
CA GLY A 347 -10.87 55.34 -62.60
C GLY A 347 -12.30 55.81 -62.91
N THR A 348 -13.09 54.95 -63.56
CA THR A 348 -14.49 55.22 -63.89
C THR A 348 -15.33 55.36 -62.61
N PHE A 349 -15.13 54.46 -61.65
CA PHE A 349 -15.81 54.51 -60.35
C PHE A 349 -15.58 55.83 -59.60
N LEU A 350 -14.33 56.30 -59.51
CA LEU A 350 -14.01 57.57 -58.87
C LEU A 350 -14.58 58.77 -59.62
N LYS A 351 -14.53 58.72 -60.97
CA LYS A 351 -15.07 59.77 -61.82
C LYS A 351 -16.57 59.97 -61.57
N ASP A 352 -17.34 58.90 -61.51
CA ASP A 352 -18.78 58.96 -61.23
C ASP A 352 -19.09 59.65 -59.89
N ILE A 353 -18.32 59.35 -58.85
CA ILE A 353 -18.49 59.95 -57.52
C ILE A 353 -18.14 61.43 -57.55
N VAL A 354 -17.02 61.76 -58.18
CA VAL A 354 -16.54 63.13 -58.34
C VAL A 354 -17.55 63.99 -59.08
N GLU A 355 -18.13 63.49 -60.18
CA GLU A 355 -19.14 64.22 -60.96
C GLU A 355 -20.41 64.51 -60.14
N ILE A 356 -20.91 63.53 -59.38
CA ILE A 356 -22.08 63.71 -58.50
C ILE A 356 -21.81 64.80 -57.45
N CYS A 357 -20.65 64.75 -56.80
CA CYS A 357 -20.29 65.71 -55.75
C CYS A 357 -19.98 67.10 -56.31
N GLN A 358 -19.38 67.19 -57.49
CA GLN A 358 -19.10 68.45 -58.18
C GLN A 358 -20.41 69.23 -58.43
N VAL A 359 -21.44 68.56 -58.97
CA VAL A 359 -22.75 69.18 -59.22
C VAL A 359 -23.37 69.73 -57.93
N LYS A 360 -23.32 68.96 -56.83
CA LYS A 360 -23.85 69.40 -55.53
C LYS A 360 -23.08 70.61 -54.97
N ALA A 361 -21.75 70.61 -55.10
CA ALA A 361 -20.91 71.71 -54.63
C ALA A 361 -21.16 72.99 -55.45
N GLU A 362 -21.31 72.89 -56.77
CA GLU A 362 -21.65 74.00 -57.65
C GLU A 362 -23.03 74.59 -57.34
N GLN A 363 -24.03 73.74 -57.12
CA GLN A 363 -25.38 74.17 -56.70
C GLN A 363 -25.34 74.92 -55.36
N LYS A 364 -24.43 74.54 -54.46
CA LYS A 364 -24.24 75.21 -53.16
C LYS A 364 -23.30 76.42 -53.25
N GLY A 365 -22.61 76.61 -54.37
CA GLY A 365 -21.67 77.73 -54.58
C GLY A 365 -20.34 77.60 -53.83
N ILE A 366 -19.90 76.38 -53.48
CA ILE A 366 -18.62 76.13 -52.81
C ILE A 366 -17.59 75.52 -53.77
N SER A 367 -16.30 75.71 -53.50
CA SER A 367 -15.24 75.09 -54.31
C SER A 367 -15.12 73.59 -54.04
N TYR A 368 -14.95 72.79 -55.10
CA TYR A 368 -14.69 71.35 -54.98
C TYR A 368 -13.44 71.00 -55.77
N SER A 369 -12.54 70.22 -55.16
CA SER A 369 -11.32 69.78 -55.82
C SER A 369 -11.09 68.29 -55.61
N TYR A 370 -10.83 67.57 -56.69
CA TYR A 370 -10.43 66.17 -56.66
C TYR A 370 -8.95 66.04 -57.01
N GLN A 371 -8.21 65.29 -56.19
CA GLN A 371 -6.80 64.98 -56.42
C GLN A 371 -6.54 63.48 -56.25
N ALA A 372 -6.01 62.85 -57.29
CA ALA A 372 -5.48 61.50 -57.21
C ALA A 372 -3.94 61.56 -57.15
N THR A 373 -3.35 61.07 -56.07
CA THR A 373 -1.89 60.95 -55.97
C THR A 373 -1.38 59.78 -56.82
N SER A 374 -0.12 59.80 -57.26
CA SER A 374 0.39 58.98 -58.37
C SER A 374 0.19 57.46 -58.23
N ARG A 375 -0.20 56.86 -59.38
CA ARG A 375 -0.41 55.44 -59.74
C ARG A 375 -1.46 54.69 -58.90
N LEU A 376 -2.72 55.11 -59.03
CA LEU A 376 -3.87 54.30 -58.64
C LEU A 376 -3.94 53.01 -59.48
N PRO A 377 -4.39 51.88 -58.91
CA PRO A 377 -4.63 50.65 -59.67
C PRO A 377 -5.76 50.87 -60.68
N THR A 378 -5.67 50.24 -61.86
CA THR A 378 -6.71 50.36 -62.89
C THR A 378 -8.02 49.70 -62.44
N ALA A 379 -7.94 48.59 -61.71
CA ALA A 379 -9.10 47.88 -61.20
C ALA A 379 -8.92 47.48 -59.74
N ILE A 380 -10.03 47.45 -59.00
CA ILE A 380 -10.10 47.01 -57.59
C ILE A 380 -11.19 45.96 -57.44
N ASN A 381 -11.03 45.04 -56.48
CA ASN A 381 -12.06 44.06 -56.15
C ASN A 381 -12.81 44.56 -54.91
N VAL A 382 -14.04 45.04 -55.11
CA VAL A 382 -14.86 45.68 -54.07
C VAL A 382 -16.34 45.45 -54.30
N ASP A 383 -17.15 45.60 -53.26
CA ASP A 383 -18.58 45.84 -53.43
C ASP A 383 -18.77 47.30 -53.85
N GLU A 384 -19.01 47.50 -55.15
CA GLU A 384 -19.13 48.83 -55.77
C GLU A 384 -20.19 49.68 -55.09
N LYS A 385 -21.37 49.10 -54.82
CA LYS A 385 -22.51 49.80 -54.25
C LYS A 385 -22.19 50.28 -52.83
N ARG A 386 -21.60 49.41 -52.00
CA ARG A 386 -21.27 49.73 -50.61
C ARG A 386 -20.13 50.73 -50.50
N LEU A 387 -19.07 50.58 -51.31
CA LEU A 387 -17.98 51.56 -51.32
C LEU A 387 -18.46 52.94 -51.82
N LYS A 388 -19.29 52.97 -52.87
CA LYS A 388 -19.90 54.21 -53.36
C LYS A 388 -20.72 54.90 -52.29
N GLN A 389 -21.53 54.13 -51.55
CA GLN A 389 -22.34 54.63 -50.43
C GLN A 389 -21.48 55.28 -49.34
N VAL A 390 -20.39 54.62 -48.91
CA VAL A 390 -19.46 55.18 -47.91
C VAL A 390 -18.87 56.51 -48.39
N LEU A 391 -18.36 56.55 -49.63
CA LEU A 391 -17.70 57.74 -50.17
C LEU A 391 -18.68 58.90 -50.39
N ILE A 392 -19.86 58.62 -50.92
CA ILE A 392 -20.91 59.63 -51.08
C ILE A 392 -21.32 60.17 -49.71
N ASN A 393 -21.53 59.33 -48.70
CA ASN A 393 -21.94 59.78 -47.36
C ASN A 393 -20.90 60.74 -46.75
N LEU A 394 -19.61 60.43 -46.88
CA LEU A 394 -18.54 61.30 -46.38
C LEU A 394 -18.44 62.62 -47.14
N LEU A 395 -18.50 62.57 -48.48
CA LEU A 395 -18.42 63.76 -49.34
C LEU A 395 -19.65 64.66 -49.20
N ASP A 396 -20.84 64.07 -49.12
CA ASP A 396 -22.10 64.80 -48.95
C ASP A 396 -22.15 65.50 -47.58
N ASN A 397 -21.65 64.84 -46.52
CA ASN A 397 -21.46 65.49 -45.23
C ASN A 397 -20.50 66.70 -45.35
N GLY A 398 -19.35 66.53 -46.01
CA GLY A 398 -18.41 67.64 -46.22
C GLY A 398 -19.04 68.83 -46.96
N ILE A 399 -19.81 68.58 -48.02
CA ILE A 399 -20.51 69.63 -48.78
C ILE A 399 -21.62 70.26 -47.94
N LYS A 400 -22.44 69.44 -47.26
CA LYS A 400 -23.58 69.88 -46.45
C LYS A 400 -23.17 70.82 -45.32
N PHE A 401 -22.05 70.58 -44.65
CA PHE A 401 -21.61 71.38 -43.49
C PHE A 401 -20.62 72.51 -43.84
N THR A 402 -20.28 72.69 -45.12
CA THR A 402 -19.45 73.82 -45.59
C THR A 402 -20.34 74.92 -46.17
N GLU A 403 -20.40 76.08 -45.50
CA GLU A 403 -21.13 77.27 -45.96
C GLU A 403 -20.29 78.09 -46.96
N THR A 404 -19.00 78.31 -46.65
CA THR A 404 -18.06 79.06 -47.49
C THR A 404 -16.71 78.34 -47.53
N GLY A 405 -15.96 78.49 -48.62
CA GLY A 405 -14.69 77.77 -48.85
C GLY A 405 -14.85 76.58 -49.79
N GLY A 406 -14.50 75.37 -49.36
CA GLY A 406 -14.57 74.20 -50.22
C GLY A 406 -14.29 72.84 -49.61
N VAL A 407 -14.48 71.81 -50.42
CA VAL A 407 -14.26 70.40 -50.07
C VAL A 407 -13.23 69.81 -51.02
N ALA A 408 -12.20 69.20 -50.47
CA ALA A 408 -11.14 68.50 -51.20
C ALA A 408 -11.27 66.99 -51.01
N PHE A 409 -11.35 66.25 -52.12
CA PHE A 409 -11.33 64.79 -52.15
C PHE A 409 -9.98 64.30 -52.66
N THR A 410 -9.23 63.61 -51.80
CA THR A 410 -7.91 63.08 -52.13
C THR A 410 -7.89 61.56 -52.05
N VAL A 411 -7.43 60.91 -53.13
CA VAL A 411 -7.26 59.46 -53.17
C VAL A 411 -5.78 59.13 -53.31
N SER A 412 -5.26 58.34 -52.37
CA SER A 412 -3.85 57.99 -52.32
C SER A 412 -3.65 56.51 -51.97
N VAL A 413 -2.56 55.93 -52.48
CA VAL A 413 -2.12 54.58 -52.08
C VAL A 413 -1.12 54.73 -50.94
N LEU A 414 -1.42 54.16 -49.77
CA LEU A 414 -0.54 54.25 -48.59
C LEU A 414 0.58 53.21 -48.60
N GLY A 415 0.39 52.13 -49.34
CA GLY A 415 1.34 51.05 -49.43
C GLY A 415 0.71 49.79 -50.03
N SER A 416 1.57 48.95 -50.60
CA SER A 416 1.17 47.64 -51.09
C SER A 416 2.00 46.60 -50.34
N ARG A 417 1.33 45.70 -49.60
CA ARG A 417 1.97 44.60 -48.91
C ARG A 417 1.70 43.31 -49.69
N ASN A 418 2.77 42.60 -50.02
CA ASN A 418 2.66 41.21 -50.43
C ASN A 418 2.43 40.39 -49.16
N ASN A 419 1.21 39.88 -48.97
CA ASN A 419 0.95 38.93 -47.90
C ASN A 419 0.76 37.52 -48.46
N ALA A 420 1.02 36.56 -47.58
CA ALA A 420 1.35 35.17 -47.86
C ALA A 420 0.45 34.46 -48.88
N LYS A 421 1.05 33.47 -49.57
CA LYS A 421 0.43 32.58 -50.55
C LYS A 421 -0.95 32.09 -50.09
N ASP A 422 -1.95 32.33 -50.91
CA ASP A 422 -3.23 31.65 -50.83
C ASP A 422 -2.99 30.13 -51.01
N LYS A 423 -3.32 29.34 -49.99
CA LYS A 423 -3.04 27.89 -49.90
C LYS A 423 -3.70 27.08 -51.01
N THR A 424 -4.64 27.67 -51.75
CA THR A 424 -5.45 26.98 -52.76
C THR A 424 -5.01 27.27 -54.20
N THR A 425 -4.52 28.48 -54.48
CA THR A 425 -4.20 28.94 -55.84
C THR A 425 -2.72 29.22 -56.07
N ASN A 426 -1.89 29.19 -55.01
CA ASN A 426 -0.44 29.39 -55.06
C ASN A 426 0.02 30.71 -55.73
N LYS A 427 -0.88 31.70 -55.88
CA LYS A 427 -0.57 33.06 -56.36
C LYS A 427 -0.38 34.00 -55.15
N LEU A 428 0.59 34.91 -55.25
CA LEU A 428 0.80 36.00 -54.29
C LEU A 428 -0.38 36.98 -54.40
N GLN A 429 -1.16 37.13 -53.34
CA GLN A 429 -2.18 38.19 -53.26
C GLN A 429 -1.52 39.47 -52.77
N GLN A 430 -1.40 40.45 -53.66
CA GLN A 430 -0.91 41.78 -53.35
C GLN A 430 -2.06 42.60 -52.74
N ILE A 431 -1.97 42.92 -51.45
CA ILE A 431 -2.96 43.77 -50.77
C ILE A 431 -2.48 45.20 -50.84
N THR A 432 -3.24 46.04 -51.54
CA THR A 432 -2.96 47.48 -51.65
C THR A 432 -3.90 48.25 -50.74
N THR A 433 -3.35 49.07 -49.84
CA THR A 433 -4.14 49.93 -48.97
C THR A 433 -4.36 51.27 -49.66
N ILE A 434 -5.62 51.58 -49.95
CA ILE A 434 -6.06 52.84 -50.54
C ILE A 434 -6.67 53.71 -49.45
N ARG A 435 -6.24 54.98 -49.37
CA ARG A 435 -6.82 56.01 -48.51
C ARG A 435 -7.70 56.92 -49.34
N PHE A 436 -8.93 57.06 -48.88
CA PHE A 436 -9.87 58.08 -49.31
C PHE A 436 -9.91 59.15 -48.22
N GLU A 437 -9.52 60.37 -48.56
CA GLU A 437 -9.49 61.50 -47.64
C GLU A 437 -10.45 62.59 -48.13
N VAL A 438 -11.37 63.00 -47.27
CA VAL A 438 -12.29 64.11 -47.51
C VAL A 438 -11.93 65.20 -46.50
N LYS A 439 -11.62 66.38 -47.01
CA LYS A 439 -11.28 67.54 -46.20
C LYS A 439 -12.20 68.69 -46.55
N ASP A 440 -12.97 69.15 -45.58
CA ASP A 440 -13.85 70.31 -45.70
C ASP A 440 -13.33 71.52 -44.91
N THR A 441 -13.83 72.70 -45.24
CA THR A 441 -13.58 73.95 -44.50
C THR A 441 -14.81 74.38 -43.70
N GLY A 442 -15.66 73.43 -43.31
CA GLY A 442 -16.90 73.68 -42.58
C GLY A 442 -16.69 74.02 -41.10
N ILE A 443 -17.75 73.85 -40.32
CA ILE A 443 -17.80 74.22 -38.89
C ILE A 443 -16.78 73.48 -37.99
N GLY A 444 -16.18 72.40 -38.50
CA GLY A 444 -15.31 71.52 -37.71
C GLY A 444 -16.08 70.75 -36.63
N MET A 445 -15.37 69.87 -35.91
CA MET A 445 -15.94 69.09 -34.81
C MET A 445 -15.06 69.21 -33.57
N ASN A 446 -15.68 69.36 -32.40
CA ASN A 446 -14.96 69.30 -31.13
C ASN A 446 -14.62 67.84 -30.74
N ARG A 447 -13.78 67.65 -29.70
CA ARG A 447 -13.34 66.30 -29.29
C ARG A 447 -14.47 65.38 -28.83
N GLU A 448 -15.54 65.92 -28.25
CA GLU A 448 -16.68 65.12 -27.80
C GLU A 448 -17.50 64.63 -29.00
N GLN A 449 -17.74 65.51 -29.96
CA GLN A 449 -18.41 65.21 -31.23
C GLN A 449 -17.63 64.13 -32.02
N LEU A 450 -16.30 64.21 -32.07
CA LEU A 450 -15.47 63.19 -32.74
C LEU A 450 -15.60 61.78 -32.10
N SER A 451 -15.75 61.71 -30.77
CA SER A 451 -15.92 60.42 -30.08
C SER A 451 -17.28 59.76 -30.32
N LYS A 452 -18.28 60.55 -30.71
CA LYS A 452 -19.66 60.11 -30.97
C LYS A 452 -19.98 59.95 -32.46
N LEU A 453 -19.11 60.44 -33.36
CA LEU A 453 -19.35 60.54 -34.80
C LEU A 453 -19.84 59.26 -35.48
N PHE A 454 -19.34 58.10 -35.05
CA PHE A 454 -19.67 56.79 -35.64
C PHE A 454 -20.62 55.95 -34.76
N LEU A 455 -21.22 56.54 -33.73
CA LEU A 455 -22.26 55.88 -32.93
C LEU A 455 -23.63 56.04 -33.63
N PRO A 456 -24.46 55.00 -33.68
CA PRO A 456 -25.79 55.08 -34.29
C PRO A 456 -26.69 56.12 -33.62
N PHE A 457 -27.47 56.86 -34.41
CA PHE A 457 -28.51 57.81 -33.96
C PHE A 457 -28.04 59.07 -33.20
N GLU A 458 -26.74 59.30 -33.10
CA GLU A 458 -26.18 60.56 -32.60
C GLU A 458 -26.25 61.65 -33.68
N LYS A 459 -26.67 62.86 -33.29
CA LYS A 459 -26.66 64.05 -34.17
C LYS A 459 -25.59 65.03 -33.68
N LEU A 460 -24.82 65.57 -34.62
CA LEU A 460 -23.74 66.55 -34.36
C LEU A 460 -24.25 67.94 -34.00
#